data_AF-A0A496TMY6-F1
#
_entry.id   AF-A0A496TMY6-F1
#
_cell.length_a   1.000
_cell.length_b   1.000
_cell.length_c   1.000
_cell.angle_alpha   90.00
_cell.angle_beta   90.00
_cell.angle_gamma   90.00
#
_symmetry.space_group_name_H-M   'P 1'
#
loop_
_entity.id
_entity.type
_entity.pdbx_description
1 polymer ?
#
loop_
_entity_poly.entity_id
_entity_poly.type
_entity_poly.pdbx_seq_one_letter_code
_entity_poly.pdbx_strand_id
1 'polypeptide(L)'
;MISFTWWIYLLFALLLIVTIKLARIPTSTVTRNLKPFLWLFLVTFFLNLWYKYGHVLVTIPIIGLNITDAGLSRALFYTSRMVLLILFASLLTLTTSPMEITDGLAKLLSPLRHLKVPVQEFAMMMTIAIRFIPLLLEEAERIRKAQMTRGASLEGNLVQRLKGLIPLILPLFLSAFRKA
;
A
#
# COMPACT_ATOMS: atom_id res chain seq x y z
N MET A 1 -10.47 -21.06 -21.57
CA MET A 1 -9.70 -20.57 -20.39
C MET A 1 -9.97 -19.08 -20.10
N ILE A 2 -9.97 -18.20 -21.11
CA ILE A 2 -10.21 -16.75 -20.93
C ILE A 2 -11.60 -16.43 -20.33
N SER A 3 -12.66 -17.10 -20.77
CA SER A 3 -14.03 -16.87 -20.27
C SER A 3 -14.21 -17.14 -18.78
N PHE A 4 -13.65 -18.24 -18.26
CA PHE A 4 -13.71 -18.59 -16.83
C PHE A 4 -13.06 -17.50 -15.95
N THR A 5 -11.95 -16.94 -16.43
CA THR A 5 -11.26 -15.87 -15.72
C THR A 5 -12.15 -14.63 -15.59
N TRP A 6 -12.84 -14.19 -16.65
CA TRP A 6 -13.75 -13.03 -16.58
C TRP A 6 -14.86 -13.19 -15.54
N TRP A 7 -15.43 -14.40 -15.39
CA TRP A 7 -16.42 -14.68 -14.35
C TRP A 7 -15.87 -14.51 -12.93
N ILE A 8 -14.63 -14.93 -12.70
CA ILE A 8 -13.94 -14.73 -11.42
C ILE A 8 -13.77 -13.24 -11.13
N TYR A 9 -13.38 -12.44 -12.12
CA TYR A 9 -13.23 -10.98 -11.96
C TYR A 9 -14.57 -10.30 -11.65
N LEU A 10 -15.64 -10.70 -12.32
CA LEU A 10 -16.98 -10.20 -12.03
C LEU A 10 -17.42 -10.55 -10.60
N LEU A 11 -17.14 -11.78 -10.15
CA LEU A 11 -17.42 -12.19 -8.76
C LEU A 11 -16.64 -11.33 -7.76
N PHE A 12 -15.33 -11.11 -7.97
CA PHE A 12 -14.52 -10.25 -7.10
C PHE A 12 -14.98 -8.80 -7.11
N ALA A 13 -15.35 -8.25 -8.27
CA ALA A 13 -15.88 -6.90 -8.40
C ALA A 13 -17.23 -6.77 -7.65
N LEU A 14 -18.11 -7.77 -7.77
CA LEU A 14 -19.37 -7.80 -7.02
C LEU A 14 -19.13 -7.86 -5.52
N LEU A 15 -18.26 -8.77 -5.06
CA LEU A 15 -17.90 -8.89 -3.65
C LEU A 15 -17.33 -7.57 -3.11
N LEU A 16 -16.47 -6.91 -3.88
CA LEU A 16 -15.91 -5.61 -3.52
C LEU A 16 -17.00 -4.55 -3.36
N ILE A 17 -17.95 -4.47 -4.30
CA ILE A 17 -19.08 -3.51 -4.22
C ILE A 17 -19.94 -3.79 -2.99
N VAL A 18 -20.24 -5.07 -2.71
CA VAL A 18 -21.00 -5.48 -1.53
C VAL A 18 -20.27 -5.07 -0.25
N THR A 19 -18.97 -5.35 -0.14
CA THR A 19 -18.17 -4.99 1.03
C THR A 19 -18.08 -3.48 1.23
N ILE A 20 -17.92 -2.68 0.16
CA ILE A 20 -17.94 -1.22 0.24
C ILE A 20 -19.27 -0.71 0.80
N LYS A 21 -20.38 -1.26 0.30
CA LYS A 21 -21.74 -0.88 0.75
C LYS A 21 -21.98 -1.26 2.21
N LEU A 22 -21.59 -2.48 2.61
CA LEU A 22 -21.71 -2.96 3.99
C LEU A 22 -20.83 -2.15 4.95
N ALA A 23 -19.60 -1.83 4.55
CA ALA A 23 -18.68 -0.99 5.31
C ALA A 23 -19.07 0.51 5.32
N ARG A 24 -20.12 0.90 4.58
CA ARG A 24 -20.62 2.29 4.46
C ARG A 24 -19.52 3.30 4.11
N ILE A 25 -18.58 2.90 3.25
CA ILE A 25 -17.46 3.75 2.88
C ILE A 25 -17.94 4.77 1.83
N PRO A 26 -17.74 6.09 2.06
CA PRO A 26 -18.14 7.08 1.09
C PRO A 26 -17.31 6.93 -0.19
N THR A 27 -17.97 7.04 -1.34
CA THR A 27 -17.36 6.89 -2.68
C THR A 27 -16.21 7.88 -2.91
N SER A 28 -16.25 9.05 -2.26
CA SER A 28 -15.15 10.03 -2.26
C SER A 28 -13.85 9.49 -1.66
N THR A 29 -13.93 8.62 -0.64
CA THR A 29 -12.74 7.98 -0.06
C THR A 29 -12.14 6.98 -1.05
N VAL A 30 -12.98 6.25 -1.77
CA VAL A 30 -12.55 5.28 -2.78
C VAL A 30 -11.77 5.98 -3.92
N THR A 31 -12.31 7.06 -4.47
CA THR A 31 -11.65 7.80 -5.57
C THR A 31 -10.40 8.52 -5.09
N ARG A 32 -10.36 9.04 -3.86
CA ARG A 32 -9.17 9.65 -3.25
C ARG A 32 -8.03 8.63 -3.09
N ASN A 33 -8.33 7.39 -2.70
CA ASN A 33 -7.31 6.33 -2.59
C ASN A 33 -6.80 5.85 -3.95
N LEU A 34 -7.62 5.91 -5.01
CA LEU A 34 -7.19 5.54 -6.35
C LEU A 34 -6.38 6.64 -7.06
N LYS A 35 -6.59 7.92 -6.71
CA LYS A 35 -5.98 9.06 -7.40
C LYS A 35 -4.44 8.98 -7.51
N PRO A 36 -3.67 8.60 -6.46
CA PRO A 36 -2.21 8.45 -6.55
C PRO A 36 -1.77 7.36 -7.54
N PHE A 37 -2.63 6.38 -7.82
CA PHE A 37 -2.32 5.24 -8.70
C PHE A 37 -2.80 5.44 -10.14
N LEU A 38 -3.45 6.56 -10.47
CA LEU A 38 -3.94 6.83 -11.82
C LEU A 38 -2.83 6.76 -12.87
N TRP A 39 -1.64 7.29 -12.56
CA TRP A 39 -0.51 7.23 -13.49
C TRP A 39 -0.11 5.77 -13.79
N LEU A 40 -0.18 4.90 -12.78
CA LEU A 40 0.16 3.50 -12.88
C LEU A 40 -0.89 2.71 -13.68
N PHE A 41 -2.18 3.06 -13.55
CA PHE A 41 -3.25 2.52 -14.40
C PHE A 41 -3.07 2.92 -15.86
N LEU A 42 -2.70 4.18 -16.14
CA LEU A 42 -2.43 4.65 -17.49
C LEU A 42 -1.22 3.92 -18.08
N VAL A 43 -0.10 3.84 -17.35
CA VAL A 43 1.08 3.12 -17.80
C VAL A 43 0.75 1.65 -18.08
N THR A 44 0.06 0.97 -17.18
CA THR A 44 -0.34 -0.43 -17.36
C THR A 44 -1.24 -0.59 -18.59
N PHE A 45 -2.20 0.31 -18.77
CA PHE A 45 -3.12 0.27 -19.90
C PHE A 45 -2.37 0.45 -21.24
N PHE A 46 -1.55 1.49 -21.37
CA PHE A 46 -0.82 1.77 -22.60
C PHE A 46 0.25 0.73 -22.92
N LEU A 47 0.97 0.23 -21.92
CA LEU A 47 1.95 -0.85 -22.12
C LEU A 47 1.31 -2.13 -22.63
N ASN A 48 0.14 -2.50 -22.09
CA ASN A 48 -0.58 -3.68 -22.54
C ASN A 48 -1.28 -3.48 -23.89
N LEU A 49 -1.62 -2.23 -24.24
CA LEU A 49 -2.20 -1.88 -25.53
C LEU A 49 -1.18 -2.02 -26.68
N TRP A 50 0.11 -1.86 -26.39
CA TRP A 50 1.21 -2.16 -27.33
C TRP A 50 1.48 -3.66 -27.53
N TYR A 51 0.60 -4.54 -27.03
CA TYR A 51 0.79 -5.96 -27.23
C TYR A 51 0.52 -6.36 -28.70
N LYS A 52 1.57 -6.80 -29.39
CA LYS A 52 1.59 -6.97 -30.86
C LYS A 52 0.93 -8.26 -31.39
N TYR A 53 0.38 -9.11 -30.55
CA TYR A 53 -0.26 -10.36 -31.00
C TYR A 53 -1.77 -10.17 -31.12
N GLY A 54 -2.37 -10.58 -32.23
CA GLY A 54 -3.81 -10.55 -32.49
C GLY A 54 -4.17 -9.93 -33.84
N HIS A 55 -5.47 -9.90 -34.16
CA HIS A 55 -5.97 -9.17 -35.32
C HIS A 55 -5.84 -7.66 -35.08
N VAL A 56 -5.28 -6.94 -36.06
CA VAL A 56 -5.11 -5.48 -35.98
C VAL A 56 -6.45 -4.82 -36.27
N LEU A 57 -6.99 -4.13 -35.27
CA LEU A 57 -8.24 -3.37 -35.40
C LEU A 57 -7.99 -1.98 -35.97
N VAL A 58 -6.97 -1.30 -35.42
CA VAL A 58 -6.62 0.08 -35.78
C VAL A 58 -5.11 0.22 -35.79
N THR A 59 -4.56 0.61 -36.94
CA THR A 59 -3.17 1.02 -37.07
C THR A 59 -3.11 2.53 -36.90
N ILE A 60 -2.33 3.03 -35.93
CA ILE A 60 -2.03 4.46 -35.80
C ILE A 60 -0.63 4.69 -36.40
N PRO A 61 -0.53 5.18 -37.65
CA PRO A 61 0.76 5.26 -38.36
C PRO A 61 1.74 6.24 -37.73
N ILE A 62 1.24 7.26 -37.02
CA ILE A 62 2.04 8.33 -36.42
C ILE A 62 2.94 7.83 -35.26
N ILE A 63 2.58 6.71 -34.62
CA ILE A 63 3.28 6.17 -33.43
C ILE A 63 3.78 4.72 -33.66
N GLY A 64 3.46 4.10 -34.81
CA GLY A 64 3.79 2.68 -35.06
C GLY A 64 3.04 1.71 -34.13
N LEU A 65 1.90 2.15 -33.59
CA LEU A 65 1.05 1.39 -32.68
C LEU A 65 -0.05 0.67 -33.48
N ASN A 66 -0.01 -0.66 -33.45
CA ASN A 66 -1.08 -1.52 -33.94
C ASN A 66 -1.94 -1.92 -32.75
N ILE A 67 -3.14 -1.35 -32.63
CA ILE A 67 -4.09 -1.73 -31.59
C ILE A 67 -4.75 -3.03 -32.06
N THR A 68 -4.50 -4.11 -31.32
CA THR A 68 -5.08 -5.43 -31.59
C THR A 68 -6.24 -5.71 -30.63
N ASP A 69 -7.20 -6.55 -31.03
CA ASP A 69 -8.27 -7.04 -30.14
C ASP A 69 -7.73 -7.65 -28.85
N ALA A 70 -6.65 -8.41 -28.99
CA ALA A 70 -5.96 -9.06 -27.88
C ALA A 70 -5.19 -8.05 -27.01
N GLY A 71 -4.64 -6.97 -27.59
CA GLY A 71 -4.01 -5.87 -26.86
C GLY A 71 -5.01 -5.07 -26.03
N LEU A 72 -6.17 -4.73 -26.60
CA LEU A 72 -7.22 -4.00 -25.91
C LEU A 72 -7.83 -4.83 -24.75
N SER A 73 -8.17 -6.09 -25.03
CA SER A 73 -8.71 -6.99 -23.99
C SER A 73 -7.71 -7.23 -22.86
N ARG A 74 -6.41 -7.37 -23.16
CA ARG A 74 -5.35 -7.46 -22.15
C ARG A 74 -5.19 -6.15 -21.37
N ALA A 75 -5.19 -5.01 -22.03
CA ALA A 75 -5.09 -3.71 -21.37
C ALA A 75 -6.23 -3.51 -20.37
N LEU A 76 -7.47 -3.76 -20.77
CA LEU A 76 -8.63 -3.71 -19.87
C LEU A 76 -8.53 -4.73 -18.73
N PHE A 77 -8.10 -5.96 -19.03
CA PHE A 77 -7.98 -7.02 -18.04
C PHE A 77 -6.93 -6.70 -16.96
N TYR A 78 -5.72 -6.29 -17.36
CA TYR A 78 -4.66 -5.98 -16.40
C TYR A 78 -4.92 -4.68 -15.64
N THR A 79 -5.47 -3.65 -16.30
CA THR A 79 -5.83 -2.41 -15.61
C THR A 79 -6.96 -2.62 -14.62
N SER A 80 -8.03 -3.34 -14.97
CA SER A 80 -9.12 -3.66 -14.03
C SER A 80 -8.66 -4.53 -12.87
N ARG A 81 -7.78 -5.51 -13.12
CA ARG A 81 -7.12 -6.31 -12.07
C ARG A 81 -6.39 -5.42 -11.07
N MET A 82 -5.64 -4.46 -11.56
CA MET A 82 -4.86 -3.58 -10.72
C MET A 82 -5.75 -2.68 -9.85
N VAL A 83 -6.82 -2.15 -10.43
CA VAL A 83 -7.85 -1.38 -9.70
C VAL A 83 -8.46 -2.23 -8.60
N LEU A 84 -8.89 -3.46 -8.89
CA LEU A 84 -9.49 -4.35 -7.89
C LEU A 84 -8.51 -4.66 -6.74
N LEU A 85 -7.24 -4.95 -7.05
CA LEU A 85 -6.22 -5.22 -6.03
C LEU A 85 -6.00 -4.03 -5.10
N ILE A 86 -5.83 -2.83 -5.67
CA ILE A 86 -5.61 -1.61 -4.89
C ILE A 86 -6.85 -1.31 -4.04
N LEU A 87 -8.05 -1.49 -4.58
CA LEU A 87 -9.28 -1.29 -3.83
C LEU A 87 -9.42 -2.28 -2.68
N PHE A 88 -9.19 -3.58 -2.90
CA PHE A 88 -9.21 -4.57 -1.82
C PHE A 88 -8.19 -4.26 -0.72
N ALA A 89 -6.96 -3.93 -1.08
CA ALA A 89 -5.92 -3.55 -0.12
C ALA A 89 -6.29 -2.28 0.67
N SER A 90 -6.83 -1.28 -0.03
CA SER A 90 -7.31 -0.04 0.59
C SER A 90 -8.46 -0.31 1.55
N LEU A 91 -9.41 -1.18 1.18
CA LEU A 91 -10.52 -1.57 2.04
C LEU A 91 -10.02 -2.22 3.32
N LEU A 92 -9.15 -3.22 3.20
CA LEU A 92 -8.54 -3.88 4.36
C LEU A 92 -7.87 -2.87 5.30
N THR A 93 -7.14 -1.91 4.74
CA THR A 93 -6.42 -0.86 5.50
C THR A 93 -7.37 0.13 6.17
N LEU A 94 -8.52 0.43 5.56
CA LEU A 94 -9.51 1.38 6.08
C LEU A 94 -10.45 0.76 7.10
N THR A 95 -10.75 -0.54 6.99
CA THR A 95 -11.74 -1.22 7.84
C THR A 95 -11.12 -1.99 8.99
N THR A 96 -9.80 -2.19 9.00
CA THR A 96 -9.12 -3.06 9.97
C THR A 96 -8.06 -2.29 10.71
N SER A 97 -8.05 -2.37 12.03
CA SER A 97 -7.03 -1.71 12.84
C SER A 97 -5.65 -2.40 12.66
N PRO A 98 -4.53 -1.68 12.85
CA PRO A 98 -3.20 -2.27 12.76
C PRO A 98 -2.99 -3.46 13.72
N MET A 99 -3.61 -3.41 14.92
CA MET A 99 -3.54 -4.52 15.89
C MET A 99 -4.27 -5.77 15.38
N GLU A 100 -5.45 -5.60 14.79
CA GLU A 100 -6.21 -6.72 14.20
C GLU A 100 -5.48 -7.33 12.99
N ILE A 101 -4.77 -6.51 12.20
CA ILE A 101 -3.92 -7.01 11.10
C ILE A 101 -2.80 -7.90 11.67
N THR A 102 -2.14 -7.51 12.76
CA THR A 102 -1.10 -8.35 13.38
C THR A 102 -1.64 -9.62 13.99
N ASP A 103 -2.80 -9.56 14.65
CA ASP A 103 -3.44 -10.75 15.22
C ASP A 103 -3.90 -11.72 14.13
N GLY A 104 -4.45 -11.19 13.04
CA GLY A 104 -4.82 -11.95 11.86
C GLY A 104 -3.60 -12.62 11.21
N LEU A 105 -2.49 -11.88 11.07
CA LEU A 105 -1.24 -12.42 10.55
C LEU A 105 -0.68 -13.53 11.44
N ALA A 106 -0.71 -13.35 12.76
CA ALA A 106 -0.27 -14.38 13.71
C ALA A 106 -1.08 -15.67 13.57
N LYS A 107 -2.41 -15.56 13.41
CA LYS A 107 -3.29 -16.72 13.15
C LYS A 107 -2.95 -17.40 11.83
N LEU A 108 -2.71 -16.63 10.77
CA LEU A 108 -2.29 -17.17 9.47
C LEU A 108 -0.92 -17.87 9.52
N LEU A 109 -0.02 -17.39 10.38
CA LEU A 109 1.30 -18.01 10.59
C LEU A 109 1.25 -19.21 11.53
N SER A 110 0.16 -19.44 12.27
CA SER A 110 0.05 -20.55 13.23
C SER A 110 0.37 -21.95 12.67
N PRO A 111 0.10 -22.31 11.39
CA PRO A 111 0.49 -23.61 10.85
C PRO A 111 2.01 -23.79 10.75
N LEU A 112 2.77 -22.69 10.63
CA LEU A 112 4.24 -22.74 10.61
C LEU A 112 4.82 -23.13 11.98
N ARG A 113 4.01 -23.16 13.05
CA ARG A 113 4.41 -23.74 14.33
C ARG A 113 4.83 -25.21 14.20
N HIS A 114 4.25 -25.95 13.26
CA HIS A 114 4.66 -27.32 12.96
C HIS A 114 6.10 -27.41 12.41
N LEU A 115 6.59 -26.32 11.80
CA LEU A 115 7.97 -26.17 11.32
C LEU A 115 8.90 -25.57 12.39
N LYS A 116 8.49 -25.55 13.67
CA LYS A 116 9.23 -24.99 14.82
C LYS A 116 9.51 -23.48 14.70
N VAL A 117 8.70 -22.75 13.94
CA VAL A 117 8.77 -21.28 13.88
C VAL A 117 8.12 -20.68 15.14
N PRO A 118 8.77 -19.71 15.83
CA PRO A 118 8.25 -19.08 17.05
C PRO A 118 7.18 -18.01 16.73
N VAL A 119 6.00 -18.48 16.31
CA VAL A 119 4.89 -17.61 15.86
C VAL A 119 4.33 -16.77 17.01
N GLN A 120 4.27 -17.32 18.22
CA GLN A 120 3.67 -16.64 19.38
C GLN A 120 4.56 -15.50 19.87
N GLU A 121 5.87 -15.73 19.92
CA GLU A 121 6.88 -14.75 20.28
C GLU A 121 6.91 -13.64 19.24
N PHE A 122 6.84 -13.99 17.95
CA PHE A 122 6.72 -13.02 16.86
C PHE A 122 5.48 -12.14 17.00
N ALA A 123 4.31 -12.74 17.28
CA ALA A 123 3.06 -12.01 17.50
C ALA A 123 3.20 -11.04 18.67
N MET A 124 3.75 -11.48 19.80
CA MET A 124 3.98 -10.65 20.98
C MET A 124 4.89 -9.46 20.68
N MET A 125 6.00 -9.68 19.97
CA MET A 125 6.91 -8.62 19.55
C MET A 125 6.22 -7.60 18.65
N MET A 126 5.40 -8.05 17.69
CA MET A 126 4.63 -7.18 16.81
C MET A 126 3.60 -6.34 17.58
N THR A 127 2.86 -6.93 18.52
CA THR A 127 1.89 -6.20 19.35
C THR A 127 2.59 -5.13 20.21
N ILE A 128 3.73 -5.46 20.83
CA ILE A 128 4.53 -4.50 21.59
C ILE A 128 5.02 -3.38 20.68
N ALA A 129 5.56 -3.71 19.49
CA ALA A 129 6.05 -2.72 18.54
C ALA A 129 4.96 -1.75 18.09
N ILE A 130 3.77 -2.24 17.72
CA ILE A 130 2.64 -1.38 17.32
C ILE A 130 2.22 -0.44 18.43
N ARG A 131 2.19 -0.91 19.69
CA ARG A 131 1.88 -0.06 20.85
C ARG A 131 2.98 0.94 21.15
N PHE A 132 4.23 0.61 20.83
CA PHE A 132 5.38 1.47 21.07
C PHE A 132 5.53 2.57 20.02
N ILE A 133 5.03 2.38 18.79
CA ILE A 133 5.07 3.38 17.71
C ILE A 133 4.43 4.72 18.14
N PRO A 134 3.18 4.78 18.64
CA PRO A 134 2.58 6.03 19.11
C PRO A 134 3.43 6.73 20.18
N LEU A 135 3.93 5.97 21.16
CA LEU A 135 4.77 6.50 22.25
C LEU A 135 6.09 7.10 21.71
N LEU A 136 6.74 6.41 20.76
CA LEU A 136 7.95 6.91 20.12
C LEU A 136 7.68 8.18 19.30
N LEU A 137 6.53 8.28 18.64
CA LEU A 137 6.15 9.48 17.89
C LEU A 137 5.89 10.66 18.83
N GLU A 138 5.26 10.44 19.99
CA GLU A 138 5.07 11.48 21.01
C GLU A 138 6.41 11.96 21.59
N GLU A 139 7.31 11.04 21.92
CA GLU A 139 8.65 11.38 22.40
C GLU A 139 9.47 12.12 21.33
N ALA A 140 9.36 11.68 20.07
CA ALA A 140 10.01 12.34 18.94
C ALA A 140 9.50 13.77 18.77
N GLU A 141 8.19 13.99 18.88
CA GLU A 141 7.59 15.31 18.79
C GLU A 141 7.98 16.21 19.98
N ARG A 142 8.08 15.65 21.19
CA ARG A 142 8.58 16.36 22.37
C ARG A 142 10.03 16.81 22.19
N ILE A 143 10.90 15.90 21.75
CA ILE A 143 12.32 16.20 21.46
C ILE A 143 12.42 17.22 20.33
N ARG A 144 11.60 17.09 19.27
CA ARG A 144 11.54 18.05 18.16
C ARG A 144 11.22 19.45 18.65
N LYS A 145 10.17 19.63 19.43
CA LYS A 145 9.81 20.93 19.99
C LYS A 145 10.94 21.52 20.86
N ALA A 146 11.56 20.71 21.71
CA ALA A 146 12.68 21.14 22.55
C ALA A 146 13.91 21.58 21.74
N GLN A 147 14.24 20.86 20.66
CA GLN A 147 15.36 21.22 19.78
C GLN A 147 15.06 22.48 18.96
N MET A 148 13.83 22.67 18.49
CA MET A 148 13.41 23.90 17.79
C MET A 148 13.55 25.13 18.71
N THR A 149 13.18 25.03 19.99
CA THR A 149 13.39 26.11 20.98
C THR A 149 14.88 26.38 21.24
N ARG A 150 15.74 25.36 21.09
CA ARG A 150 17.20 25.48 21.22
C ARG A 150 17.89 25.96 19.94
N GLY A 151 17.14 26.41 18.94
CA GLY A 151 17.68 26.97 17.71
C GLY A 151 18.07 25.94 16.64
N ALA A 152 17.68 24.67 16.80
CA ALA A 152 17.80 23.71 15.72
C ALA A 152 16.83 24.10 14.60
N SER A 153 17.36 24.34 13.39
CA SER A 153 16.54 24.56 12.20
C SER A 153 16.51 23.28 11.35
N LEU A 154 15.30 22.82 11.04
CA LEU A 154 15.05 21.74 10.07
C LEU A 154 14.82 22.28 8.64
N GLU A 155 15.07 23.57 8.46
CA GLU A 155 14.91 24.27 7.19
C GLU A 155 16.28 24.52 6.53
N GLY A 156 16.31 24.64 5.20
CA GLY A 156 17.54 24.81 4.42
C GLY A 156 17.84 23.68 3.44
N ASN A 157 19.09 23.64 2.96
CA ASN A 157 19.58 22.67 1.97
C ASN A 157 19.59 21.24 2.53
N LEU A 158 19.59 20.22 1.66
CA LEU A 158 19.54 18.80 2.05
C LEU A 158 20.56 18.44 3.15
N VAL A 159 21.78 18.95 3.06
CA VAL A 159 22.85 18.73 4.07
C VAL A 159 22.52 19.38 5.41
N GLN A 160 21.94 20.58 5.42
CA GLN A 160 21.54 21.28 6.64
C GLN A 160 20.37 20.56 7.33
N ARG A 161 19.40 20.07 6.55
CA ARG A 161 18.30 19.23 7.06
C ARG A 161 18.82 17.96 7.70
N LEU A 162 19.74 17.25 7.04
CA LEU A 162 20.35 16.04 7.58
C LEU A 162 21.09 16.30 8.90
N LYS A 163 21.90 17.36 8.97
CA LYS A 163 22.57 17.78 10.22
C LYS A 163 21.57 18.14 11.31
N GLY A 164 20.45 18.78 10.95
CA GLY A 164 19.36 19.12 11.88
C GLY A 164 18.60 17.91 12.44
N LEU A 165 18.68 16.73 11.79
CA LEU A 165 18.09 15.50 12.31
C LEU A 165 18.95 14.81 13.38
N ILE A 166 20.26 15.05 13.42
CA ILE A 166 21.17 14.39 14.37
C ILE A 166 20.75 14.64 15.84
N PRO A 167 20.43 15.89 16.27
CA PRO A 167 19.97 16.18 17.63
C PRO A 167 18.61 15.56 18.00
N LEU A 168 17.84 15.08 17.02
CA LEU A 168 16.57 14.37 17.22
C LEU A 168 16.82 12.87 17.40
N ILE A 169 17.64 12.30 16.51
CA ILE A 169 17.88 10.85 16.45
C ILE A 169 18.64 10.38 17.69
N LEU A 170 19.68 11.11 18.13
CA LEU A 170 20.53 10.66 19.23
C LEU A 170 19.77 10.54 20.57
N PRO A 171 18.98 11.53 21.02
CA PRO A 171 18.19 11.38 22.24
C PRO A 171 17.09 10.30 22.12
N LEU A 172 16.45 10.18 20.95
CA LEU A 172 15.47 9.13 20.70
C LEU A 172 16.08 7.73 20.83
N PHE A 173 17.25 7.54 20.22
CA PHE A 173 17.97 6.27 20.28
C PHE A 173 18.38 5.92 21.71
N LEU A 174 18.98 6.88 22.44
CA LEU A 174 19.35 6.67 23.85
C LEU A 174 18.13 6.39 24.73
N SER A 175 17.00 7.04 24.48
CA SER A 175 15.74 6.83 25.20
C SER A 175 15.16 5.43 24.93
N ALA A 176 15.20 4.98 23.67
CA ALA A 176 14.77 3.62 23.29
C ALA A 176 15.64 2.55 23.95
N PHE A 177 16.97 2.73 23.98
CA PHE A 177 17.90 1.79 24.64
C PHE A 177 17.77 1.75 26.16
N ARG A 178 17.41 2.87 26.81
CA ARG A 178 17.17 2.89 28.27
C ARG A 178 15.83 2.28 28.68
N LYS A 179 14.88 2.15 27.74
CA LYS A 179 13.55 1.57 27.97
C LYS A 179 13.47 0.07 27.64
N ALA A 180 14.46 -0.44 26.89
CA ALA A 180 14.68 -1.87 26.66
C ALA A 180 15.44 -2.48 27.83
#